data_AF-R7U208-F1
#
_entry.id   AF-R7U208-F1
#
_cell.length_a   1.000
_cell.length_b   1.000
_cell.length_c   1.000
_cell.angle_alpha   90.00
_cell.angle_beta   90.00
_cell.angle_gamma   90.00
#
_symmetry.space_group_name_H-M   'P 1'
#
loop_
_entity.id
_entity.type
_entity.pdbx_description
1 polymer ?
#
loop_
_entity_poly.entity_id
_entity_poly.type
_entity_poly.pdbx_seq_one_letter_code
_entity_poly.pdbx_strand_id
1 'polypeptide(L)'
;LYSRKEGQKAENRQKNRYKNILPFDHTRVQLRDGDPDVVGSDYINANIISVSDEEIRHCPHKSYIATQGCLQTTVQDFWRMVWQENCHIIVMTTKLVERGKNKCVRYWPDEKEGVKEMPIYKAVLRLRRVNETSTTDYKLREFELTRENEAPEKRIVWQYHFTAWPDQRVPSDPGPVLNFLQDINDKQEAHQDAGPIIVHCSAGIGRTGTFIVIDTILSQIKEQGLDCEIDIQKSIQSVRAQRSGMVQTEAQYKFVYLAVRHYIETVSQRMQEEQVFCFYQVLQPLIPSSNPTEKPESRSRIHKHQVLDRSGGRGGCKDCSLQDAAQHPRPPSGGARSPVHPGNPLPTQDSHADGTQGSSSEVRLKQALELW
;
A
#
# COMPACT_ATOMS: atom_id res chain seq x y z
N LEU A 1 -23.01 21.37 4.13
CA LEU A 1 -22.06 21.07 3.03
C LEU A 1 -20.77 21.84 3.30
N TYR A 2 -19.61 21.19 3.30
CA TYR A 2 -18.32 21.85 3.53
C TYR A 2 -17.97 22.83 2.39
N SER A 3 -17.26 23.90 2.72
CA SER A 3 -16.87 24.97 1.80
C SER A 3 -15.89 24.48 0.73
N ARG A 4 -15.96 25.07 -0.47
CA ARG A 4 -15.06 24.81 -1.63
C ARG A 4 -14.71 26.10 -2.36
N LYS A 5 -14.72 27.22 -1.63
CA LYS A 5 -14.60 28.58 -2.18
C LYS A 5 -13.26 28.76 -2.89
N GLU A 6 -12.18 28.20 -2.34
CA GLU A 6 -10.85 28.33 -2.92
C GLU A 6 -10.75 27.72 -4.32
N GLY A 7 -11.38 26.57 -4.54
CA GLY A 7 -11.45 25.94 -5.86
C GLY A 7 -12.39 26.65 -6.85
N GLN A 8 -13.29 27.51 -6.38
CA GLN A 8 -14.24 28.26 -7.21
C GLN A 8 -13.70 29.63 -7.69
N LYS A 9 -12.65 30.15 -7.04
CA LYS A 9 -11.95 31.39 -7.40
C LYS A 9 -11.49 31.37 -8.85
N ALA A 10 -11.57 32.52 -9.52
CA ALA A 10 -11.38 32.61 -10.98
C ALA A 10 -9.98 32.15 -11.41
N GLU A 11 -8.96 32.55 -10.66
CA GLU A 11 -7.55 32.20 -10.80
C GLU A 11 -7.28 30.69 -10.64
N ASN A 12 -8.08 29.98 -9.84
CA ASN A 12 -7.89 28.55 -9.55
C ASN A 12 -8.67 27.63 -10.47
N ARG A 13 -9.65 28.14 -11.23
CA ARG A 13 -10.52 27.32 -12.09
C ARG A 13 -9.74 26.50 -13.11
N GLN A 14 -8.68 27.06 -13.69
CA GLN A 14 -7.85 26.39 -14.69
C GLN A 14 -6.94 25.30 -14.09
N LYS A 15 -6.75 25.31 -12.76
CA LYS A 15 -6.02 24.27 -12.01
C LYS A 15 -6.89 23.05 -11.70
N ASN A 16 -8.20 23.09 -11.99
CA ASN A 16 -9.14 22.00 -11.76
C ASN A 16 -9.39 21.21 -13.04
N ARG A 17 -9.13 19.90 -13.01
CA ARG A 17 -9.42 19.00 -14.14
C ARG A 17 -10.92 18.89 -14.41
N TYR A 18 -11.72 18.86 -13.34
CA TYR A 18 -13.18 18.77 -13.43
C TYR A 18 -13.79 19.92 -12.62
N LYS A 19 -14.65 20.73 -13.27
CA LYS A 19 -15.26 21.92 -12.67
C LYS A 19 -16.10 21.61 -11.42
N ASN A 20 -16.66 20.41 -11.35
CA ASN A 20 -17.54 19.95 -10.28
C ASN A 20 -16.82 19.14 -9.19
N ILE A 21 -15.51 18.90 -9.31
CA ILE A 21 -14.72 18.14 -8.34
C ILE A 21 -13.67 19.07 -7.76
N LEU A 22 -14.04 19.71 -6.66
CA LEU A 22 -13.24 20.72 -5.99
C LEU A 22 -12.87 20.23 -4.59
N PRO A 23 -11.68 20.57 -4.08
CA PRO A 23 -11.30 20.20 -2.73
C PRO A 23 -12.16 20.94 -1.70
N PHE A 24 -12.38 20.33 -0.54
CA PHE A 24 -12.94 21.06 0.59
C PHE A 24 -11.88 22.00 1.18
N ASP A 25 -12.29 23.21 1.56
CA ASP A 25 -11.36 24.25 2.01
C ASP A 25 -10.67 23.88 3.34
N HIS A 26 -11.36 23.17 4.25
CA HIS A 26 -10.85 22.87 5.60
C HIS A 26 -9.81 21.74 5.64
N THR A 27 -9.74 20.91 4.59
CA THR A 27 -8.78 19.80 4.46
C THR A 27 -7.90 19.93 3.22
N ARG A 28 -7.99 21.04 2.47
CA ARG A 28 -7.18 21.19 1.25
C ARG A 28 -5.70 21.26 1.60
N VAL A 29 -4.85 20.74 0.72
CA VAL A 29 -3.42 21.02 0.79
C VAL A 29 -3.18 22.47 0.33
N GLN A 30 -2.41 23.23 1.11
CA GLN A 30 -2.04 24.62 0.79
C GLN A 30 -0.55 24.68 0.49
N LEU A 31 -0.17 25.16 -0.70
CA LEU A 31 1.24 25.31 -1.06
C LEU A 31 1.82 26.56 -0.39
N ARG A 32 2.88 26.39 0.40
CA ARG A 32 3.47 27.42 1.27
C ARG A 32 4.64 28.16 0.64
N ASP A 33 5.23 27.60 -0.41
CA ASP A 33 6.40 28.13 -1.11
C ASP A 33 6.05 28.89 -2.41
N GLY A 34 4.78 29.32 -2.53
CA GLY A 34 4.29 30.08 -3.67
C GLY A 34 4.82 31.51 -3.70
N ASP A 35 4.83 32.11 -4.89
CA ASP A 35 5.08 33.53 -5.03
C ASP A 35 3.90 34.31 -4.38
N PRO A 36 4.15 35.14 -3.36
CA PRO A 36 3.09 35.90 -2.68
C PRO A 36 2.44 36.94 -3.60
N ASP A 37 3.11 37.37 -4.68
CA ASP A 37 2.57 38.31 -5.66
C ASP A 37 1.69 37.62 -6.72
N VAL A 38 1.71 36.28 -6.77
CA VAL A 38 0.89 35.48 -7.69
C VAL A 38 -0.35 34.94 -6.97
N VAL A 39 -1.51 35.54 -7.26
CA VAL A 39 -2.79 35.10 -6.71
C VAL A 39 -3.09 33.64 -7.07
N GLY A 40 -3.43 32.82 -6.08
CA GLY A 40 -3.70 31.38 -6.25
C GLY A 40 -2.44 30.50 -6.32
N SER A 41 -1.26 31.04 -5.98
CA SER A 41 0.00 30.28 -5.90
C SER A 41 0.01 29.21 -4.80
N ASP A 42 -0.90 29.32 -3.84
CA ASP A 42 -1.12 28.39 -2.72
C ASP A 42 -2.07 27.23 -3.08
N TYR A 43 -2.74 27.29 -4.23
CA TYR A 43 -3.79 26.35 -4.58
C TYR A 43 -3.30 25.15 -5.37
N ILE A 44 -3.69 23.96 -4.88
CA ILE A 44 -3.69 22.70 -5.62
C ILE A 44 -4.99 21.93 -5.31
N ASN A 45 -5.54 21.21 -6.29
CA ASN A 45 -6.75 20.39 -6.09
C ASN A 45 -6.39 19.06 -5.40
N ALA A 46 -6.16 19.14 -4.10
CA ALA A 46 -5.82 18.01 -3.24
C ALA A 46 -6.41 18.20 -1.84
N ASN A 47 -6.74 17.10 -1.16
CA ASN A 47 -7.13 17.10 0.25
C ASN A 47 -6.26 16.11 1.03
N ILE A 48 -5.88 16.50 2.26
CA ILE A 48 -5.36 15.56 3.25
C ILE A 48 -6.52 14.68 3.71
N ILE A 49 -6.28 13.38 3.78
CA ILE A 49 -7.18 12.38 4.34
C ILE A 49 -6.48 11.76 5.54
N SER A 50 -6.88 12.14 6.74
CA SER A 50 -6.40 11.56 7.99
C SER A 50 -7.27 10.37 8.36
N VAL A 51 -6.63 9.29 8.83
CA VAL A 51 -7.33 8.18 9.48
C VAL A 51 -7.50 8.53 10.96
N SER A 52 -8.67 8.26 11.53
CA SER A 52 -8.95 8.61 12.93
C SER A 52 -8.34 7.61 13.92
N ASP A 53 -8.06 8.06 15.15
CA ASP A 53 -7.53 7.20 16.23
C ASP A 53 -8.50 6.07 16.62
N GLU A 54 -9.81 6.21 16.34
CA GLU A 54 -10.80 5.14 16.51
C GLU A 54 -10.56 3.98 15.52
N GLU A 55 -10.08 4.30 14.32
CA GLU A 55 -9.82 3.32 13.25
C GLU A 55 -8.44 2.67 13.43
N ILE A 56 -7.45 3.40 13.94
CA ILE A 56 -6.05 2.95 14.10
C ILE A 56 -5.46 3.55 15.40
N ARG A 57 -5.29 2.75 16.46
CA ARG A 57 -4.89 3.23 17.81
C ARG A 57 -3.37 3.36 17.99
N HIS A 58 -2.58 2.55 17.30
CA HIS A 58 -1.12 2.45 17.46
C HIS A 58 -0.33 2.91 16.22
N CYS A 59 -1.03 3.29 15.15
CA CYS A 59 -0.44 3.97 13.98
C CYS A 59 -1.03 5.39 13.77
N PRO A 60 -0.89 6.30 14.76
CA PRO A 60 -1.54 7.63 14.79
C PRO A 60 -1.09 8.62 13.69
N HIS A 61 -0.37 8.15 12.68
CA HIS A 61 0.23 8.98 11.64
C HIS A 61 -0.12 8.53 10.21
N LYS A 62 -0.94 7.47 10.03
CA LYS A 62 -1.35 7.07 8.68
C LYS A 62 -2.25 8.13 8.07
N SER A 63 -1.76 8.74 7.00
CA SER A 63 -2.45 9.82 6.31
C SER A 63 -2.16 9.76 4.81
N TYR A 64 -3.07 10.35 4.04
CA TYR A 64 -3.00 10.36 2.59
C TYR A 64 -3.20 11.76 2.05
N ILE A 65 -2.75 11.98 0.83
CA ILE A 65 -3.17 13.12 0.02
C ILE A 65 -3.94 12.58 -1.18
N ALA A 66 -5.25 12.83 -1.20
CA ALA A 66 -6.12 12.52 -2.33
C ALA A 66 -6.13 13.70 -3.32
N THR A 67 -5.59 13.49 -4.53
CA THR A 67 -5.44 14.56 -5.53
C THR A 67 -5.91 14.13 -6.92
N GLN A 68 -6.22 15.10 -7.78
CA GLN A 68 -6.55 14.85 -9.19
C GLN A 68 -5.32 14.42 -9.99
N GLY A 69 -5.53 13.80 -11.16
CA GLY A 69 -4.46 13.57 -12.12
C GLY A 69 -3.96 14.89 -12.70
N CYS A 70 -2.65 15.11 -12.68
CA CYS A 70 -2.01 16.36 -13.08
C CYS A 70 -2.51 16.88 -14.43
N LEU A 71 -2.69 18.20 -14.52
CA LEU A 71 -2.79 18.93 -15.78
C LEU A 71 -1.39 19.38 -16.19
N GLN A 72 -1.21 19.76 -17.47
CA GLN A 72 0.08 20.28 -17.94
C GLN A 72 0.53 21.49 -17.12
N THR A 73 -0.42 22.34 -16.73
CA THR A 73 -0.21 23.57 -15.95
C THR A 73 -0.02 23.34 -14.44
N THR A 74 -0.27 22.13 -13.93
CA THR A 74 -0.21 21.84 -12.49
C THR A 74 0.88 20.82 -12.13
N VAL A 75 1.74 20.42 -13.09
CA VAL A 75 2.85 19.49 -12.82
C VAL A 75 3.81 20.05 -11.78
N GLN A 76 4.13 21.34 -11.89
CA GLN A 76 5.03 22.00 -10.95
C GLN A 76 4.40 22.11 -9.55
N ASP A 77 3.13 22.53 -9.46
CA ASP A 77 2.36 22.58 -8.20
C ASP A 77 2.30 21.19 -7.53
N PHE A 78 2.18 20.11 -8.32
CA PHE A 78 2.20 18.75 -7.81
C PHE A 78 3.54 18.38 -7.18
N TRP A 79 4.68 18.67 -7.81
CA TRP A 79 5.99 18.36 -7.21
C TRP A 79 6.37 19.29 -6.06
N ARG A 80 5.87 20.53 -6.05
CA ARG A 80 5.91 21.41 -4.87
C ARG A 80 5.21 20.75 -3.68
N MET A 81 4.01 20.22 -3.91
CA MET A 81 3.26 19.46 -2.89
C MET A 81 4.03 18.24 -2.39
N VAL A 82 4.58 17.43 -3.30
CA VAL A 82 5.38 16.23 -2.96
C VAL A 82 6.56 16.60 -2.05
N TRP A 83 7.32 17.64 -2.42
CA TRP A 83 8.43 18.13 -1.60
C TRP A 83 7.95 18.68 -0.26
N GLN A 84 6.98 19.59 -0.27
CA GLN A 84 6.52 20.28 0.92
C GLN A 84 5.98 19.34 2.00
N GLU A 85 5.22 18.33 1.60
CA GLU A 85 4.55 17.40 2.51
C GLU A 85 5.42 16.18 2.83
N ASN A 86 6.68 16.18 2.41
CA ASN A 86 7.62 15.06 2.60
C ASN A 86 7.09 13.71 2.10
N CYS A 87 6.39 13.72 0.95
CA CYS A 87 5.80 12.52 0.38
C CYS A 87 6.86 11.68 -0.34
N HIS A 88 7.03 10.44 0.11
CA HIS A 88 7.93 9.48 -0.54
C HIS A 88 7.21 8.51 -1.48
N ILE A 89 5.89 8.33 -1.31
CA ILE A 89 5.10 7.39 -2.11
C ILE A 89 4.00 8.11 -2.87
N ILE A 90 3.93 7.82 -4.17
CA ILE A 90 2.87 8.26 -5.09
C ILE A 90 2.18 7.03 -5.67
N VAL A 91 0.89 6.89 -5.42
CA VAL A 91 0.03 5.83 -5.94
C VAL A 91 -0.82 6.38 -7.09
N MET A 92 -0.54 5.95 -8.31
CA MET A 92 -1.24 6.33 -9.52
C MET A 92 -2.14 5.18 -10.01
N THR A 93 -3.45 5.35 -9.91
CA THR A 93 -4.45 4.30 -10.24
C THR A 93 -5.16 4.53 -11.57
N THR A 94 -4.52 5.19 -12.54
CA THR A 94 -5.11 5.49 -13.86
C THR A 94 -4.06 5.46 -14.95
N LYS A 95 -4.45 5.13 -16.19
CA LYS A 95 -3.59 5.34 -17.36
C LYS A 95 -3.59 6.82 -17.74
N LEU A 96 -2.60 7.26 -18.51
CA LEU A 96 -2.57 8.64 -19.01
C LEU A 96 -3.79 8.93 -19.91
N VAL A 97 -4.13 7.96 -20.76
CA VAL A 97 -5.27 8.00 -21.67
C VAL A 97 -6.09 6.72 -21.49
N GLU A 98 -7.41 6.90 -21.42
CA GLU A 98 -8.39 5.84 -21.20
C GLU A 98 -9.56 6.09 -22.16
N ARG A 99 -9.86 5.14 -23.05
CA ARG A 99 -10.86 5.27 -24.13
C ARG A 99 -10.74 6.58 -24.93
N GLY A 100 -9.52 6.95 -25.30
CA GLY A 100 -9.23 8.19 -26.04
C GLY A 100 -9.39 9.48 -25.23
N LYS A 101 -9.66 9.41 -23.93
CA LYS A 101 -9.79 10.59 -23.06
C LYS A 101 -8.55 10.74 -22.17
N ASN A 102 -7.99 11.94 -22.11
CA ASN A 102 -6.88 12.28 -21.23
C ASN A 102 -7.34 12.25 -19.76
N LYS A 103 -6.74 11.37 -18.96
CA LYS A 103 -7.04 11.19 -17.53
C LYS A 103 -6.03 11.84 -16.62
N CYS A 104 -4.76 11.84 -17.04
CA CYS A 104 -3.63 12.41 -16.34
C CYS A 104 -2.56 12.77 -17.39
N VAL A 105 -1.82 13.87 -17.21
CA VAL A 105 -0.60 14.08 -18.01
C VAL A 105 0.57 13.35 -17.37
N ARG A 106 1.60 13.03 -18.17
CA ARG A 106 2.86 12.52 -17.63
C ARG A 106 3.53 13.64 -16.84
N TYR A 107 3.73 13.45 -15.55
CA TYR A 107 4.34 14.44 -14.66
C TYR A 107 5.77 14.07 -14.24
N TRP A 108 6.36 13.04 -14.82
CA TRP A 108 7.72 12.56 -14.55
C TRP A 108 8.56 12.54 -15.83
N PRO A 109 9.89 12.65 -15.79
CA PRO A 109 10.76 12.53 -16.97
C PRO A 109 10.83 11.09 -17.47
N ASP A 110 10.95 10.92 -18.79
CA ASP A 110 11.34 9.64 -19.41
C ASP A 110 12.86 9.46 -19.31
N GLU A 111 13.37 8.25 -19.54
CA GLU A 111 14.81 7.91 -19.45
C GLU A 111 15.73 8.88 -20.19
N LYS A 112 15.28 9.29 -21.38
CA LYS A 112 16.05 10.08 -22.33
C LYS A 112 16.03 11.57 -22.00
N GLU A 113 15.14 12.00 -21.12
CA GLU A 113 14.93 13.41 -20.80
C GLU A 113 15.85 13.92 -19.68
N GLY A 114 16.61 13.02 -19.04
CA GLY A 114 17.57 13.38 -17.99
C GLY A 114 16.92 14.02 -16.77
N VAL A 115 17.48 15.13 -16.30
CA VAL A 115 16.97 15.89 -15.15
C VAL A 115 15.94 16.91 -15.61
N LYS A 116 14.73 16.83 -15.07
CA LYS A 116 13.68 17.84 -15.27
C LYS A 116 13.77 18.91 -14.20
N GLU A 117 14.08 20.13 -14.61
CA GLU A 117 14.08 21.30 -13.74
C GLU A 117 12.69 21.96 -13.70
N MET A 118 12.26 22.33 -12.51
CA MET A 118 10.99 22.99 -12.23
C MET A 118 11.27 24.20 -11.34
N PRO A 119 11.42 25.40 -11.93
CA PRO A 119 11.72 26.61 -11.17
C PRO A 119 10.50 27.00 -10.33
N ILE A 120 10.68 27.07 -9.01
CA ILE A 120 9.69 27.56 -8.05
C ILE A 120 10.14 28.93 -7.54
N TYR A 121 9.28 29.66 -6.82
CA TYR A 121 9.52 31.08 -6.52
C TYR A 121 10.93 31.43 -6.02
N LYS A 122 11.44 30.70 -5.01
CA LYS A 122 12.77 30.92 -4.40
C LYS A 122 13.68 29.68 -4.46
N ALA A 123 13.44 28.76 -5.40
CA ALA A 123 14.23 27.53 -5.54
C ALA A 123 14.06 26.90 -6.92
N VAL A 124 14.85 25.86 -7.20
CA VAL A 124 14.58 24.97 -8.33
C VAL A 124 14.41 23.55 -7.81
N LEU A 125 13.29 22.90 -8.18
CA LEU A 125 13.12 21.46 -7.98
C LEU A 125 13.72 20.73 -9.19
N ARG A 126 14.59 19.76 -8.94
CA ARG A 126 15.16 18.90 -9.97
C ARG A 126 14.69 17.47 -9.75
N LEU A 127 14.06 16.91 -10.78
CA LEU A 127 13.51 15.57 -10.77
C LEU A 127 14.25 14.70 -11.78
N ARG A 128 14.78 13.57 -11.33
CA ARG A 128 15.46 12.59 -12.19
C ARG A 128 14.85 11.22 -11.95
N ARG A 129 14.55 10.48 -13.03
CA ARG A 129 14.19 9.06 -12.91
C ARG A 129 15.46 8.24 -12.70
N VAL A 130 15.50 7.49 -11.61
CA VAL A 130 16.63 6.63 -11.22
C VAL A 130 16.42 5.22 -11.75
N ASN A 131 15.20 4.68 -11.59
CA ASN A 131 14.88 3.32 -11.98
C ASN A 131 13.42 3.21 -12.44
N GLU A 132 13.13 2.19 -13.26
CA GLU A 132 11.76 1.76 -13.59
C GLU A 132 11.73 0.24 -13.70
N THR A 133 10.90 -0.39 -12.87
CA THR A 133 10.58 -1.81 -12.96
C THR A 133 9.10 -2.00 -13.28
N SER A 134 8.73 -3.17 -13.79
CA SER A 134 7.34 -3.48 -14.13
C SER A 134 7.00 -4.89 -13.65
N THR A 135 5.83 -5.01 -13.03
CA THR A 135 5.16 -6.27 -12.77
C THR A 135 4.04 -6.46 -13.80
N THR A 136 3.28 -7.54 -13.69
CA THR A 136 2.08 -7.75 -14.50
C THR A 136 1.01 -6.66 -14.24
N ASP A 137 0.94 -6.15 -13.00
CA ASP A 137 -0.17 -5.29 -12.55
C ASP A 137 0.18 -3.80 -12.51
N TYR A 138 1.45 -3.49 -12.18
CA TYR A 138 1.88 -2.12 -11.96
C TYR A 138 3.32 -1.86 -12.45
N LYS A 139 3.63 -0.57 -12.63
CA LYS A 139 5.00 -0.09 -12.85
C LYS A 139 5.49 0.65 -11.63
N LEU A 140 6.71 0.37 -11.19
CA LEU A 140 7.36 1.07 -10.10
C LEU A 140 8.45 1.97 -10.69
N ARG A 141 8.36 3.27 -10.42
CA ARG A 141 9.40 4.23 -10.77
C ARG A 141 10.04 4.78 -9.52
N GLU A 142 11.35 4.90 -9.54
CA GLU A 142 12.12 5.58 -8.52
C GLU A 142 12.63 6.90 -9.05
N PHE A 143 12.42 7.96 -8.28
CA PHE A 143 12.85 9.31 -8.61
C PHE A 143 13.77 9.87 -7.55
N GLU A 144 14.81 10.56 -7.98
CA GLU A 144 15.58 11.46 -7.15
C GLU A 144 15.01 12.86 -7.33
N LEU A 145 14.51 13.43 -6.23
CA LEU A 145 14.00 14.79 -6.16
C LEU A 145 14.95 15.61 -5.29
N THR A 146 15.43 16.73 -5.81
CA THR A 146 16.30 17.67 -5.07
C THR A 146 15.77 19.08 -5.16
N ARG A 147 16.04 19.89 -4.14
CA ARG A 147 15.67 21.31 -4.09
C ARG A 147 16.93 22.16 -3.89
N GLU A 148 17.17 23.07 -4.82
CA GLU A 148 18.33 23.95 -4.79
C GLU A 148 17.95 25.32 -4.24
N ASN A 149 18.28 25.59 -2.96
CA ASN A 149 18.25 26.92 -2.35
C ASN A 149 18.87 26.99 -0.94
N GLU A 150 19.00 25.87 -0.21
CA GLU A 150 19.78 25.68 1.04
C GLU A 150 20.21 24.19 1.07
N ALA A 151 21.27 23.83 1.82
CA ALA A 151 22.01 22.54 1.78
C ALA A 151 21.31 21.39 1.01
N PRO A 152 21.94 20.80 -0.02
CA PRO A 152 21.26 19.94 -1.00
C PRO A 152 20.62 18.71 -0.35
N GLU A 153 19.36 18.85 0.04
CA GLU A 153 18.54 17.75 0.51
C GLU A 153 18.10 16.94 -0.70
N LYS A 154 18.28 15.62 -0.62
CA LYS A 154 17.87 14.68 -1.66
C LYS A 154 16.82 13.76 -1.09
N ARG A 155 15.74 13.56 -1.85
CA ARG A 155 14.66 12.64 -1.48
C ARG A 155 14.44 11.65 -2.58
N ILE A 156 14.26 10.39 -2.19
CA ILE A 156 13.83 9.35 -3.11
C ILE A 156 12.31 9.26 -3.05
N VAL A 157 11.66 9.35 -4.20
CA VAL A 157 10.21 9.26 -4.35
C VAL A 157 9.88 8.07 -5.24
N TRP A 158 9.04 7.17 -4.75
CA TRP A 158 8.55 6.01 -5.49
C TRP A 158 7.15 6.27 -6.03
N GLN A 159 6.98 6.11 -7.34
CA GLN A 159 5.68 6.09 -7.97
C GLN A 159 5.27 4.66 -8.29
N TYR A 160 4.20 4.23 -7.66
CA TYR A 160 3.48 3.00 -7.92
C TYR A 160 2.34 3.28 -8.90
N HIS A 161 2.55 2.92 -10.17
CA HIS A 161 1.58 3.14 -11.25
C HIS A 161 0.81 1.84 -11.53
N PHE A 162 -0.36 1.70 -10.93
CA PHE A 162 -1.23 0.55 -11.12
C PHE A 162 -1.93 0.62 -12.48
N THR A 163 -1.59 -0.31 -13.38
CA THR A 163 -2.03 -0.29 -14.79
C THR A 163 -3.13 -1.30 -15.12
N ALA A 164 -3.34 -2.27 -14.22
CA ALA A 164 -4.36 -3.31 -14.34
C ALA A 164 -5.78 -2.86 -13.96
N TRP A 165 -5.98 -1.64 -13.41
CA TRP A 165 -7.33 -1.18 -13.06
C TRP A 165 -8.16 -0.87 -14.32
N PRO A 166 -9.30 -1.56 -14.54
CA PRO A 166 -10.11 -1.36 -15.72
C PRO A 166 -10.83 0.00 -15.77
N ASP A 167 -11.08 0.51 -16.97
CA ASP A 167 -11.75 1.80 -17.19
C ASP A 167 -13.18 1.83 -16.64
N GLN A 168 -13.43 2.75 -15.70
CA GLN A 168 -14.70 3.00 -15.00
C GLN A 168 -15.33 1.77 -14.31
N ARG A 169 -14.57 0.67 -14.20
CA ARG A 169 -14.98 -0.55 -13.52
C ARG A 169 -14.07 -0.81 -12.33
N VAL A 170 -14.36 -1.89 -11.64
CA VAL A 170 -13.51 -2.46 -10.59
C VAL A 170 -12.85 -3.72 -11.13
N PRO A 171 -11.66 -4.09 -10.64
CA PRO A 171 -11.10 -5.42 -10.90
C PRO A 171 -12.09 -6.52 -10.50
N SER A 172 -12.13 -7.62 -11.26
CA SER A 172 -12.94 -8.80 -10.90
C SER A 172 -12.30 -9.59 -9.76
N ASP A 173 -10.97 -9.58 -9.70
CA ASP A 173 -10.16 -10.20 -8.67
C ASP A 173 -9.54 -9.11 -7.80
N PRO A 174 -9.74 -9.12 -6.46
CA PRO A 174 -9.10 -8.17 -5.56
C PRO A 174 -7.62 -8.47 -5.31
N GLY A 175 -7.13 -9.68 -5.59
CA GLY A 175 -5.76 -10.13 -5.28
C GLY A 175 -4.67 -9.16 -5.74
N PRO A 176 -4.65 -8.71 -7.02
CA PRO A 176 -3.66 -7.73 -7.49
C PRO A 176 -3.68 -6.41 -6.74
N VAL A 177 -4.84 -5.93 -6.30
CA VAL A 177 -4.95 -4.68 -5.52
C VAL A 177 -4.43 -4.89 -4.11
N LEU A 178 -4.70 -6.06 -3.50
CA LEU A 178 -4.24 -6.40 -2.15
C LEU A 178 -2.71 -6.57 -2.11
N ASN A 179 -2.12 -7.27 -3.09
CA ASN A 179 -0.66 -7.39 -3.21
C ASN A 179 -0.01 -6.02 -3.40
N PHE A 180 -0.60 -5.20 -4.27
CA PHE A 180 -0.13 -3.84 -4.51
C PHE A 180 -0.18 -2.95 -3.25
N LEU A 181 -1.23 -3.07 -2.44
CA LEU A 181 -1.35 -2.40 -1.15
C LEU A 181 -0.28 -2.85 -0.16
N GLN A 182 -0.02 -4.16 -0.10
CA GLN A 182 1.02 -4.72 0.76
C GLN A 182 2.39 -4.14 0.42
N ASP A 183 2.78 -4.17 -0.86
CA ASP A 183 4.06 -3.63 -1.34
C ASP A 183 4.23 -2.14 -0.97
N ILE A 184 3.15 -1.35 -1.10
CA ILE A 184 3.15 0.08 -0.77
C ILE A 184 3.31 0.31 0.74
N ASN A 185 2.57 -0.45 1.55
CA ASN A 185 2.61 -0.31 3.01
C ASN A 185 3.97 -0.73 3.56
N ASP A 186 4.53 -1.85 3.10
CA ASP A 186 5.87 -2.29 3.51
C ASP A 186 6.93 -1.25 3.15
N LYS A 187 6.78 -0.62 1.98
CA LYS A 187 7.67 0.48 1.58
C LYS A 187 7.49 1.71 2.46
N GLN A 188 6.25 2.10 2.80
CA GLN A 188 5.98 3.25 3.66
C GLN A 188 6.53 3.03 5.08
N GLU A 189 6.26 1.86 5.67
CA GLU A 189 6.68 1.48 7.02
C GLU A 189 8.21 1.44 7.15
N ALA A 190 8.93 1.13 6.07
CA ALA A 190 10.39 1.15 6.03
C ALA A 190 11.01 2.57 6.06
N HIS A 191 10.23 3.64 5.88
CA HIS A 191 10.70 5.03 5.86
C HIS A 191 10.15 5.81 7.07
N GLN A 192 10.92 5.83 8.16
CA GLN A 192 10.50 6.27 9.50
C GLN A 192 10.03 7.74 9.63
N ASP A 193 10.27 8.59 8.64
CA ASP A 193 9.82 10.00 8.63
C ASP A 193 8.98 10.35 7.39
N ALA A 194 8.44 9.35 6.69
CA ALA A 194 7.69 9.58 5.48
C ALA A 194 6.37 10.32 5.77
N GLY A 195 6.15 11.40 5.01
CA GLY A 195 4.87 12.10 5.00
C GLY A 195 3.75 11.27 4.37
N PRO A 196 2.56 11.88 4.14
CA PRO A 196 1.39 11.17 3.65
C PRO A 196 1.61 10.51 2.30
N ILE A 197 0.96 9.36 2.09
CA ILE A 197 0.93 8.69 0.79
C ILE A 197 0.06 9.50 -0.17
N ILE A 198 0.61 9.94 -1.30
CA ILE A 198 -0.20 10.59 -2.34
C ILE A 198 -0.93 9.51 -3.12
N VAL A 199 -2.25 9.60 -3.21
CA VAL A 199 -3.07 8.70 -4.02
C VAL A 199 -3.86 9.51 -5.04
N HIS A 200 -3.71 9.18 -6.32
CA HIS A 200 -4.43 9.88 -7.38
C HIS A 200 -4.93 8.93 -8.47
N CYS A 201 -5.96 9.40 -9.16
CA CYS A 201 -6.47 8.79 -10.38
C CYS A 201 -6.64 9.90 -11.43
N SER A 202 -7.81 10.02 -12.05
CA SER A 202 -8.15 11.18 -12.87
C SER A 202 -8.74 12.32 -12.04
N ALA A 203 -9.83 12.06 -11.31
CA ALA A 203 -10.50 13.08 -10.49
C ALA A 203 -10.01 13.11 -9.03
N GLY A 204 -9.31 12.06 -8.59
CA GLY A 204 -8.88 11.92 -7.20
C GLY A 204 -9.99 11.56 -6.22
N ILE A 205 -11.05 10.87 -6.67
CA ILE A 205 -12.19 10.51 -5.80
C ILE A 205 -12.68 9.06 -5.97
N GLY A 206 -12.72 8.52 -7.20
CA GLY A 206 -13.23 7.16 -7.47
C GLY A 206 -12.26 6.08 -7.01
N ARG A 207 -11.35 5.67 -7.90
CA ARG A 207 -10.31 4.66 -7.60
C ARG A 207 -9.42 5.07 -6.42
N THR A 208 -9.10 6.37 -6.33
CA THR A 208 -8.40 6.96 -5.19
C THR A 208 -9.10 6.69 -3.87
N GLY A 209 -10.41 6.96 -3.78
CA GLY A 209 -11.17 6.70 -2.56
C GLY A 209 -11.31 5.21 -2.26
N THR A 210 -11.52 4.39 -3.28
CA THR A 210 -11.56 2.93 -3.12
C THR A 210 -10.26 2.38 -2.54
N PHE A 211 -9.11 2.82 -3.08
CA PHE A 211 -7.81 2.42 -2.58
C PHE A 211 -7.61 2.83 -1.11
N ILE A 212 -7.85 4.10 -0.78
CA ILE A 212 -7.65 4.63 0.58
C ILE A 212 -8.54 3.91 1.59
N VAL A 213 -9.82 3.67 1.26
CA VAL A 213 -10.76 2.99 2.16
C VAL A 213 -10.35 1.55 2.41
N ILE A 214 -9.98 0.80 1.37
CA ILE A 214 -9.49 -0.57 1.55
C ILE A 214 -8.27 -0.55 2.45
N ASP A 215 -7.27 0.26 2.13
CA ASP A 215 -6.03 0.35 2.90
C ASP A 215 -6.26 0.70 4.39
N THR A 216 -7.19 1.63 4.65
CA THR A 216 -7.57 2.04 6.02
C THR A 216 -8.15 0.86 6.79
N ILE A 217 -9.08 0.12 6.19
CA ILE A 217 -9.72 -1.04 6.82
C ILE A 217 -8.72 -2.18 7.02
N LEU A 218 -7.85 -2.45 6.04
CA LEU A 218 -6.83 -3.48 6.19
C LEU A 218 -5.84 -3.13 7.31
N SER A 219 -5.50 -1.85 7.47
CA SER A 219 -4.66 -1.37 8.56
C SER A 219 -5.35 -1.55 9.92
N GLN A 220 -6.66 -1.25 10.00
CA GLN A 220 -7.47 -1.52 11.18
C GLN A 220 -7.44 -3.01 11.55
N ILE A 221 -7.64 -3.92 10.58
CA ILE A 221 -7.60 -5.37 10.80
C ILE A 221 -6.21 -5.82 11.25
N LYS A 222 -5.14 -5.34 10.60
CA LYS A 222 -3.75 -5.65 10.95
C LYS A 222 -3.43 -5.27 12.40
N GLU A 223 -3.98 -4.15 12.88
CA GLU A 223 -3.72 -3.65 14.23
C GLU A 223 -4.63 -4.26 15.30
N GLN A 224 -5.93 -4.39 15.01
CA GLN A 224 -6.94 -4.79 15.99
C GLN A 224 -7.26 -6.29 15.95
N GLY A 225 -6.76 -7.02 14.95
CA GLY A 225 -7.05 -8.44 14.72
C GLY A 225 -8.29 -8.68 13.86
N LEU A 226 -8.51 -9.95 13.50
CA LEU A 226 -9.62 -10.37 12.62
C LEU A 226 -11.02 -10.20 13.26
N ASP A 227 -11.08 -10.13 14.59
CA ASP A 227 -12.33 -9.98 15.34
C ASP A 227 -12.77 -8.51 15.49
N CYS A 228 -12.03 -7.57 14.89
CA CYS A 228 -12.39 -6.15 14.96
C CYS A 228 -13.72 -5.85 14.25
N GLU A 229 -14.46 -4.88 14.77
CA GLU A 229 -15.69 -4.42 14.13
C GLU A 229 -15.35 -3.52 12.92
N ILE A 230 -15.72 -3.98 11.73
CA ILE A 230 -15.52 -3.26 10.48
C ILE A 230 -16.85 -2.68 10.01
N ASP A 231 -16.90 -1.35 9.91
CA ASP A 231 -18.01 -0.64 9.28
C ASP A 231 -17.52 0.08 8.02
N ILE A 232 -17.66 -0.61 6.88
CA ILE A 232 -17.28 -0.07 5.57
C ILE A 232 -18.02 1.24 5.26
N GLN A 233 -19.28 1.36 5.68
CA GLN A 233 -20.06 2.58 5.44
C GLN A 233 -19.48 3.74 6.26
N LYS A 234 -19.17 3.54 7.54
CA LYS A 234 -18.52 4.54 8.40
C LYS A 234 -17.15 4.96 7.84
N SER A 235 -16.31 4.01 7.41
CA SER A 235 -15.01 4.33 6.80
C SER A 235 -15.15 5.17 5.52
N ILE A 236 -16.15 4.86 4.68
CA ILE A 236 -16.43 5.66 3.47
C ILE A 236 -16.96 7.05 3.82
N GLN A 237 -17.83 7.16 4.84
CA GLN A 237 -18.33 8.45 5.32
C GLN A 237 -17.20 9.31 5.89
N SER A 238 -16.25 8.70 6.62
CA SER A 238 -15.05 9.36 7.17
C SER A 238 -14.22 10.01 6.06
N VAL A 239 -13.85 9.26 5.00
CA VAL A 239 -13.09 9.85 3.88
C VAL A 239 -13.91 10.87 3.07
N ARG A 240 -15.23 10.69 2.98
CA ARG A 240 -16.14 11.63 2.29
C ARG A 240 -16.31 12.95 3.03
N ALA A 241 -16.11 12.99 4.34
CA ALA A 241 -16.08 14.22 5.12
C ALA A 241 -14.85 15.09 4.80
N GLN A 242 -13.78 14.46 4.32
CA GLN A 242 -12.49 15.11 4.05
C GLN A 242 -12.28 15.43 2.55
N ARG A 243 -12.89 14.67 1.63
CA ARG A 243 -12.96 15.01 0.21
C ARG A 243 -14.27 14.53 -0.39
N SER A 244 -14.94 15.39 -1.17
CA SER A 244 -16.27 15.06 -1.68
C SER A 244 -16.23 13.95 -2.74
N GLY A 245 -17.18 13.01 -2.66
CA GLY A 245 -17.41 12.02 -3.72
C GLY A 245 -16.43 10.84 -3.72
N MET A 246 -15.70 10.62 -2.63
CA MET A 246 -14.85 9.45 -2.43
C MET A 246 -15.65 8.16 -2.56
N VAL A 247 -15.12 7.17 -3.29
CA VAL A 247 -15.86 5.95 -3.70
C VAL A 247 -17.11 6.34 -4.48
N GLN A 248 -16.94 6.59 -5.78
CA GLN A 248 -17.92 7.33 -6.59
C GLN A 248 -19.07 6.46 -7.11
N THR A 249 -18.87 5.15 -7.23
CA THR A 249 -19.84 4.23 -7.86
C THR A 249 -20.19 3.08 -6.95
N GLU A 250 -21.37 2.51 -7.16
CA GLU A 250 -21.82 1.30 -6.46
C GLU A 250 -20.87 0.12 -6.68
N ALA A 251 -20.35 -0.06 -7.90
CA ALA A 251 -19.37 -1.11 -8.19
C ALA A 251 -18.10 -0.96 -7.34
N GLN A 252 -17.62 0.28 -7.15
CA GLN A 252 -16.50 0.56 -6.26
C GLN A 252 -16.81 0.26 -4.80
N TYR A 253 -18.03 0.58 -4.35
CA TYR A 253 -18.50 0.23 -3.01
C TYR A 253 -18.49 -1.29 -2.79
N LYS A 254 -19.12 -2.05 -3.70
CA LYS A 254 -19.13 -3.53 -3.68
C LYS A 254 -17.72 -4.12 -3.73
N PHE A 255 -16.81 -3.49 -4.47
CA PHE A 255 -15.42 -3.94 -4.54
C PHE A 255 -14.66 -3.76 -3.21
N VAL A 256 -14.97 -2.74 -2.41
CA VAL A 256 -14.41 -2.63 -1.05
C VAL A 256 -14.77 -3.86 -0.22
N TYR A 257 -16.05 -4.29 -0.24
CA TYR A 257 -16.48 -5.51 0.44
C TYR A 257 -15.75 -6.74 -0.07
N LEU A 258 -15.64 -6.89 -1.39
CA LEU A 258 -14.94 -8.02 -2.01
C LEU A 258 -13.48 -8.10 -1.57
N ALA A 259 -12.78 -6.96 -1.57
CA ALA A 259 -11.36 -6.89 -1.21
C ALA A 259 -11.14 -7.18 0.28
N VAL A 260 -11.96 -6.57 1.16
CA VAL A 260 -11.87 -6.79 2.61
C VAL A 260 -12.18 -8.25 2.95
N ARG A 261 -13.24 -8.83 2.38
CA ARG A 261 -13.58 -10.25 2.58
C ARG A 261 -12.44 -11.16 2.15
N HIS A 262 -11.91 -10.96 0.94
CA HIS A 262 -10.82 -11.78 0.41
C HIS A 262 -9.55 -11.69 1.27
N TYR A 263 -9.25 -10.50 1.81
CA TYR A 263 -8.15 -10.33 2.75
C TYR A 263 -8.39 -11.14 4.05
N ILE A 264 -9.57 -11.02 4.67
CA ILE A 264 -9.92 -11.76 5.88
C ILE A 264 -9.82 -13.27 5.66
N GLU A 265 -10.38 -13.78 4.54
CA GLU A 265 -10.30 -15.20 4.16
C GLU A 265 -8.84 -15.66 4.04
N THR A 266 -8.00 -14.86 3.37
CA THR A 266 -6.58 -15.16 3.17
C THR A 266 -5.80 -15.19 4.49
N VAL A 267 -6.01 -14.20 5.38
CA VAL A 267 -5.32 -14.14 6.67
C VAL A 267 -5.80 -15.28 7.58
N SER A 268 -7.10 -15.57 7.59
CA SER A 268 -7.67 -16.67 8.39
C SER A 268 -7.08 -18.03 7.99
N GLN A 269 -6.94 -18.28 6.68
CA GLN A 269 -6.31 -19.50 6.17
C GLN A 269 -4.84 -19.61 6.60
N ARG A 270 -4.06 -18.54 6.47
CA ARG A 270 -2.65 -18.52 6.91
C ARG A 270 -2.52 -18.80 8.40
N MET A 271 -3.37 -18.21 9.24
CA MET A 271 -3.38 -18.45 10.69
C MET A 271 -3.69 -19.91 11.04
N GLN A 272 -4.63 -20.55 10.31
CA GLN A 272 -4.94 -21.97 10.50
C GLN A 272 -3.75 -22.86 10.12
N GLU A 273 -3.11 -22.58 8.98
CA GLU A 273 -1.93 -23.31 8.52
C GLU A 273 -0.75 -23.18 9.49
N GLU A 274 -0.50 -21.98 10.03
CA GLU A 274 0.53 -21.73 11.04
C GLU A 274 0.23 -22.45 12.37
N GLN A 275 -1.03 -22.48 12.81
CA GLN A 275 -1.43 -23.25 14.00
C GLN A 275 -1.23 -24.75 13.81
N VAL A 276 -1.61 -25.29 12.64
CA VAL A 276 -1.38 -26.69 12.28
C VAL A 276 0.12 -26.99 12.25
N PHE A 277 0.92 -26.13 11.63
CA PHE A 277 2.38 -26.28 11.59
C PHE A 277 3.01 -26.25 12.98
N CYS A 278 2.61 -25.31 13.84
CA CYS A 278 3.06 -25.23 15.22
C CYS A 278 2.67 -26.49 16.01
N PHE A 279 1.44 -26.98 15.85
CA PHE A 279 0.97 -28.22 16.47
C PHE A 279 1.82 -29.43 16.04
N TYR A 280 2.12 -29.56 14.75
CA TYR A 280 3.00 -30.63 14.26
C TYR A 280 4.44 -30.49 14.78
N GLN A 281 5.01 -29.28 14.82
CA GLN A 281 6.36 -29.06 15.35
C GLN A 281 6.47 -29.36 16.86
N VAL A 282 5.42 -29.09 17.63
CA VAL A 282 5.37 -29.38 19.08
C VAL A 282 5.14 -30.87 19.36
N LEU A 283 4.43 -31.60 18.50
CA LEU A 283 4.17 -33.03 18.68
C LEU A 283 5.26 -33.96 18.11
N GLN A 284 6.04 -33.50 17.13
CA GLN A 284 7.08 -34.32 16.50
C GLN A 284 8.19 -34.82 17.47
N PRO A 285 8.60 -34.08 18.52
CA PRO A 285 9.54 -34.56 19.53
C PRO A 285 8.95 -35.57 20.54
N LEU A 286 7.63 -35.78 20.56
CA LEU A 286 6.94 -36.62 21.55
C LEU A 286 6.62 -38.04 21.03
N ILE A 287 6.95 -38.35 19.78
CA ILE A 287 6.82 -39.70 19.23
C ILE A 287 8.10 -40.48 19.59
N PRO A 288 8.03 -41.49 20.47
CA PRO A 288 9.20 -42.32 20.76
C PRO A 288 9.64 -43.02 19.47
N SER A 289 10.94 -42.98 19.16
CA SER A 289 11.49 -43.77 18.07
C SER A 289 11.33 -45.26 18.38
N SER A 290 10.27 -45.87 17.87
CA SER A 290 10.19 -47.33 17.84
C SER A 290 11.21 -47.83 16.82
N ASN A 291 12.31 -48.40 17.31
CA ASN A 291 13.30 -49.10 16.51
C ASN A 291 12.62 -50.16 15.63
N PRO A 292 12.79 -50.14 14.30
CA PRO A 292 12.37 -51.26 13.46
C PRO A 292 13.51 -52.29 13.38
N THR A 293 13.54 -53.21 14.34
CA THR A 293 14.12 -54.54 14.09
C THR A 293 13.00 -55.48 13.69
N GLU A 294 12.77 -55.60 12.38
CA GLU A 294 12.37 -56.86 11.73
C GLU A 294 12.27 -56.65 10.22
N LYS A 295 13.15 -57.32 9.46
CA LYS A 295 12.94 -57.61 8.04
C LYS A 295 11.98 -58.79 7.93
N PRO A 296 11.16 -58.81 6.87
CA PRO A 296 11.19 -60.01 6.03
C PRO A 296 11.34 -59.67 4.54
N GLU A 297 12.16 -60.49 3.89
CA GLU A 297 12.30 -60.57 2.44
C GLU A 297 11.03 -61.17 1.80
N SER A 298 10.61 -60.66 0.64
CA SER A 298 10.65 -61.43 -0.62
C SER A 298 9.89 -60.75 -1.79
N ARG A 299 10.67 -60.53 -2.86
CA ARG A 299 10.36 -60.53 -4.30
C ARG A 299 8.90 -60.42 -4.78
N SER A 300 8.66 -59.47 -5.70
CA SER A 300 8.26 -59.87 -7.06
C SER A 300 8.72 -58.86 -8.12
N ARG A 301 9.13 -59.41 -9.27
CA ARG A 301 9.76 -58.78 -10.44
C ARG A 301 8.69 -58.20 -11.38
N ILE A 302 8.91 -57.02 -11.95
CA ILE A 302 8.39 -56.68 -13.29
C ILE A 302 9.49 -56.02 -14.14
N HIS A 303 9.61 -56.50 -15.37
CA HIS A 303 10.65 -56.27 -16.36
C HIS A 303 10.74 -54.82 -16.88
N LYS A 304 12.00 -54.37 -17.11
CA LYS A 304 12.34 -53.24 -17.99
C LYS A 304 12.43 -53.75 -19.44
N HIS A 305 11.77 -53.08 -20.37
CA HIS A 305 12.16 -53.13 -21.78
C HIS A 305 13.24 -52.07 -22.05
N GLN A 306 14.37 -52.52 -22.58
CA GLN A 306 15.41 -51.70 -23.20
C GLN A 306 14.99 -51.32 -24.62
N VAL A 307 15.25 -50.07 -25.01
CA VAL A 307 15.62 -49.73 -26.38
C VAL A 307 16.94 -48.97 -26.30
N LEU A 308 17.93 -49.53 -26.99
CA LEU A 308 19.24 -48.95 -27.26
C LEU A 308 19.07 -47.87 -28.33
N ASP A 309 19.79 -46.74 -28.21
CA ASP A 309 20.67 -46.36 -29.31
C ASP A 309 21.87 -45.52 -28.86
N ARG A 310 22.96 -45.69 -29.61
CA ARG A 310 24.32 -45.20 -29.37
C ARG A 310 24.57 -43.88 -30.10
N SER A 311 25.37 -43.01 -29.48
CA SER A 311 26.49 -42.19 -30.04
C SER A 311 26.71 -41.04 -29.05
N GLY A 312 27.90 -40.71 -28.53
CA GLY A 312 29.25 -40.82 -29.07
C GLY A 312 29.78 -39.39 -29.22
N GLY A 313 30.64 -38.91 -28.31
CA GLY A 313 31.33 -37.62 -28.51
C GLY A 313 31.86 -36.96 -27.25
N ARG A 314 33.20 -36.89 -27.16
CA ARG A 314 34.00 -36.31 -26.07
C ARG A 314 34.04 -34.78 -26.15
N GLY A 315 34.31 -34.13 -25.02
CA GLY A 315 34.86 -32.76 -24.98
C GLY A 315 34.91 -32.22 -23.55
N GLY A 316 36.08 -32.25 -22.91
CA GLY A 316 36.30 -31.70 -21.58
C GLY A 316 36.89 -30.29 -21.60
N CYS A 317 36.69 -29.57 -20.50
CA CYS A 317 37.58 -28.61 -19.83
C CYS A 317 36.78 -28.03 -18.65
N LYS A 318 37.09 -28.37 -17.40
CA LYS A 318 38.07 -27.76 -16.49
C LYS A 318 37.77 -26.31 -16.09
N ASP A 319 37.44 -26.21 -14.81
CA ASP A 319 37.93 -25.26 -13.79
C ASP A 319 37.75 -23.76 -14.03
N CYS A 320 36.95 -23.13 -13.15
CA CYS A 320 37.42 -21.96 -12.42
C CYS A 320 36.74 -21.86 -11.05
N SER A 321 37.60 -21.93 -10.03
CA SER A 321 37.46 -21.66 -8.61
C SER A 321 36.87 -20.29 -8.27
N LEU A 322 36.10 -20.20 -7.20
CA LEU A 322 35.97 -18.99 -6.38
C LEU A 322 36.03 -19.38 -4.89
N GLN A 323 37.08 -18.90 -4.23
CA GLN A 323 37.29 -18.88 -2.80
C GLN A 323 36.93 -17.50 -2.24
N ASP A 324 36.26 -17.55 -1.08
CA ASP A 324 36.48 -16.76 0.13
C ASP A 324 36.01 -15.29 0.32
N ALA A 325 35.14 -15.18 1.32
CA ALA A 325 35.26 -14.38 2.56
C ALA A 325 34.74 -12.93 2.64
N ALA A 326 33.78 -12.71 3.55
CA ALA A 326 33.65 -11.56 4.48
C ALA A 326 32.54 -11.89 5.51
N GLN A 327 32.85 -12.36 6.73
CA GLN A 327 33.10 -11.61 7.97
C GLN A 327 31.96 -10.67 8.43
N HIS A 328 31.21 -11.14 9.44
CA HIS A 328 30.29 -10.40 10.30
C HIS A 328 31.01 -9.69 11.45
N PRO A 329 30.46 -8.57 11.96
CA PRO A 329 30.68 -8.16 13.35
C PRO A 329 29.40 -8.29 14.21
N ARG A 330 29.59 -8.79 15.45
CA ARG A 330 28.63 -8.67 16.57
C ARG A 330 28.97 -7.44 17.43
N PRO A 331 28.00 -6.82 18.12
CA PRO A 331 28.27 -5.79 19.12
C PRO A 331 28.48 -6.38 20.54
N PRO A 332 29.12 -5.65 21.46
CA PRO A 332 29.30 -6.06 22.85
C PRO A 332 28.14 -5.59 23.77
N SER A 333 28.06 -6.27 24.91
CA SER A 333 27.07 -6.16 25.98
C SER A 333 27.60 -5.46 27.25
N GLY A 334 26.67 -5.01 28.09
CA GLY A 334 26.86 -4.60 29.50
C GLY A 334 26.29 -3.19 29.76
N GLY A 335 25.46 -2.90 30.76
CA GLY A 335 24.91 -3.63 31.91
C GLY A 335 24.69 -2.63 33.05
N ALA A 336 23.50 -2.58 33.69
CA ALA A 336 23.30 -2.11 35.08
C ALA A 336 21.83 -2.27 35.53
N ARG A 337 21.64 -2.44 36.84
CA ARG A 337 20.49 -2.98 37.58
C ARG A 337 19.53 -1.90 38.15
N SER A 338 18.23 -2.25 38.25
CA SER A 338 17.20 -2.14 39.33
C SER A 338 17.36 -1.15 40.51
N PRO A 339 16.27 -0.65 41.20
CA PRO A 339 15.17 -1.48 41.77
C PRO A 339 13.72 -0.91 41.95
N VAL A 340 12.75 -1.85 41.85
CA VAL A 340 11.63 -2.25 42.75
C VAL A 340 10.99 -1.26 43.75
N HIS A 341 9.64 -1.12 43.77
CA HIS A 341 8.70 -1.47 44.89
C HIS A 341 7.19 -1.09 44.64
N PRO A 342 6.19 -1.59 45.42
CA PRO A 342 5.11 -2.48 44.91
C PRO A 342 3.64 -2.03 45.20
N GLY A 343 2.63 -2.83 44.77
CA GLY A 343 1.30 -2.86 45.42
C GLY A 343 0.08 -3.39 44.63
N ASN A 344 -0.21 -4.70 44.76
CA ASN A 344 -1.48 -5.48 44.87
C ASN A 344 -2.89 -4.83 44.72
N PRO A 345 -4.02 -5.61 44.64
CA PRO A 345 -4.37 -6.75 43.77
C PRO A 345 -5.86 -6.69 43.23
N LEU A 346 -6.26 -7.75 42.51
CA LEU A 346 -7.56 -8.09 41.85
C LEU A 346 -8.87 -7.95 42.67
N PRO A 347 -10.06 -8.09 42.03
CA PRO A 347 -10.71 -9.41 42.03
C PRO A 347 -11.32 -9.87 40.69
N THR A 348 -11.39 -11.19 40.59
CA THR A 348 -11.99 -12.10 39.62
C THR A 348 -13.53 -12.10 39.61
N GLN A 349 -14.14 -12.37 38.45
CA GLN A 349 -15.39 -13.16 38.38
C GLN A 349 -15.39 -14.08 37.15
N ASP A 350 -15.69 -15.34 37.42
CA ASP A 350 -15.97 -16.43 36.47
C ASP A 350 -17.34 -16.27 35.80
N SER A 351 -17.45 -16.71 34.54
CA SER A 351 -18.62 -17.47 34.09
C SER A 351 -18.34 -18.23 32.80
N HIS A 352 -18.47 -19.55 32.87
CA HIS A 352 -18.56 -20.47 31.75
C HIS A 352 -19.79 -20.20 30.86
N ALA A 353 -19.62 -20.32 29.54
CA ALA A 353 -20.66 -20.84 28.65
C ALA A 353 -20.03 -21.39 27.36
N ASP A 354 -20.26 -22.68 27.13
CA ASP A 354 -19.95 -23.45 25.93
C ASP A 354 -21.00 -23.17 24.84
N GLY A 355 -20.61 -23.14 23.56
CA GLY A 355 -21.54 -22.87 22.47
C GLY A 355 -20.88 -22.48 21.15
N THR A 356 -20.65 -23.47 20.30
CA THR A 356 -20.23 -23.35 18.90
C THR A 356 -21.09 -22.37 18.09
N GLN A 357 -20.55 -21.21 17.75
CA GLN A 357 -21.10 -20.30 16.73
C GLN A 357 -19.99 -19.83 15.79
N GLY A 358 -20.21 -20.04 14.48
CA GLY A 358 -19.37 -19.45 13.44
C GLY A 358 -19.33 -17.93 13.57
N SER A 359 -18.20 -17.32 13.21
CA SER A 359 -17.90 -15.92 13.48
C SER A 359 -19.02 -14.98 13.03
N SER A 360 -19.52 -14.19 13.99
CA SER A 360 -20.59 -13.20 13.87
C SER A 360 -20.37 -12.20 12.71
N SER A 361 -19.11 -11.99 12.32
CA SER A 361 -18.70 -11.11 11.21
C SER A 361 -19.06 -11.69 9.83
N GLU A 362 -18.94 -13.01 9.62
CA GLU A 362 -19.17 -13.65 8.33
C GLU A 362 -20.67 -13.72 7.98
N VAL A 363 -21.52 -13.93 8.99
CA VAL A 363 -22.99 -13.97 8.85
C VAL A 363 -23.54 -12.57 8.57
N ARG A 364 -23.01 -11.53 9.21
CA ARG A 364 -23.42 -10.13 8.96
C ARG A 364 -23.01 -9.65 7.56
N LEU A 365 -21.86 -10.09 7.05
CA LEU A 365 -21.42 -9.80 5.68
C LEU A 365 -22.30 -10.48 4.61
N LYS A 366 -22.77 -11.70 4.85
CA LYS A 366 -23.71 -12.39 3.95
C LYS A 366 -25.10 -11.76 3.97
N GLN A 367 -25.63 -11.38 5.15
CA GLN A 367 -26.93 -10.72 5.25
C GLN A 367 -26.96 -9.31 4.64
N ALA A 368 -25.84 -8.58 4.65
CA ALA A 368 -25.76 -7.27 4.00
C ALA A 368 -25.79 -7.36 2.45
N LEU A 369 -25.39 -8.49 1.87
CA LEU A 369 -25.43 -8.74 0.42
C LEU A 369 -26.82 -9.12 -0.10
N GLU A 370 -27.71 -9.61 0.77
CA GLU A 370 -29.05 -10.09 0.39
C GLU A 370 -30.15 -9.03 0.56
N LEU A 371 -29.87 -7.92 1.25
CA LEU A 371 -30.85 -6.88 1.59
C LEU A 371 -30.78 -5.60 0.72
N TRP A 372 -30.05 -5.62 -0.41
CA TRP A 372 -29.95 -4.48 -1.34
C TRP A 372 -30.01 -4.85 -2.83
#